data_AF-A0A532DFS6-F1
#
_entry.id   AF-A0A532DFS6-F1
#
_cell.length_a   1.000
_cell.length_b   1.000
_cell.length_c   1.000
_cell.angle_alpha   90.00
_cell.angle_beta   90.00
_cell.angle_gamma   90.00
#
_symmetry.space_group_name_H-M   'P 1'
#
loop_
_entity.id
_entity.type
_entity.pdbx_description
1 polymer ?
#
loop_
_entity_poly.entity_id
_entity_poly.type
_entity_poly.pdbx_seq_one_letter_code
_entity_poly.pdbx_strand_id
1 'polypeptide(L)'
;MKSEDDVRDLEKLVVQLQGLHTEISILAKKAPNDGLNLFKLKLVNNILAKGNSILVGHYKPLENFTNFDESALPTNSDVTMVLALYIEQAERFRSNNMIYHGHRWKYLVKGAASQIEGRQPTKIGTERK
;
A
#
# COMPACT_ATOMS: atom_id res chain seq x y z
N MET A 1 -0.74 14.68 -5.60
CA MET A 1 0.39 14.69 -4.62
C MET A 1 1.00 16.08 -4.49
N LYS A 2 1.69 16.41 -3.38
CA LYS A 2 2.27 17.73 -3.11
C LYS A 2 3.69 17.87 -3.65
N SER A 3 4.46 16.80 -3.69
CA SER A 3 5.86 16.80 -4.15
C SER A 3 6.21 15.55 -4.96
N GLU A 4 7.38 15.56 -5.60
CA GLU A 4 7.96 14.36 -6.21
C GLU A 4 8.41 13.34 -5.17
N ASP A 5 8.78 13.79 -3.96
CA ASP A 5 9.13 12.89 -2.87
C ASP A 5 7.93 12.08 -2.42
N ASP A 6 6.73 12.68 -2.41
CA ASP A 6 5.48 11.94 -2.15
C ASP A 6 5.30 10.78 -3.15
N VAL A 7 5.66 11.00 -4.43
CA VAL A 7 5.60 9.96 -5.47
C VAL A 7 6.56 8.83 -5.14
N ARG A 8 7.82 9.17 -4.82
CA ARG A 8 8.85 8.18 -4.45
C ARG A 8 8.46 7.40 -3.21
N ASP A 9 7.88 8.05 -2.21
CA ASP A 9 7.41 7.43 -0.98
C ASP A 9 6.25 6.46 -1.25
N LEU A 10 5.31 6.82 -2.13
CA LEU A 10 4.23 5.93 -2.56
C LEU A 10 4.78 4.73 -3.33
N GLU A 11 5.68 4.91 -4.29
CA GLU A 11 6.25 3.79 -5.05
C GLU A 11 7.02 2.84 -4.14
N LYS A 12 7.79 3.40 -3.21
CA LYS A 12 8.48 2.62 -2.18
C LYS A 12 7.50 1.84 -1.31
N LEU A 13 6.41 2.47 -0.85
CA LEU A 13 5.36 1.80 -0.09
C LEU A 13 4.76 0.63 -0.87
N VAL A 14 4.39 0.83 -2.14
CA VAL A 14 3.79 -0.21 -3.00
C VAL A 14 4.71 -1.41 -3.12
N VAL A 15 6.00 -1.19 -3.43
CA VAL A 15 6.98 -2.28 -3.55
C VAL A 15 7.17 -3.01 -2.21
N GLN A 16 7.25 -2.27 -1.10
CA GLN A 16 7.40 -2.85 0.23
C GLN A 16 6.20 -3.70 0.65
N LEU A 17 4.98 -3.22 0.40
CA LEU A 17 3.75 -3.96 0.66
C LEU A 17 3.69 -5.26 -0.15
N GLN A 18 4.00 -5.20 -1.45
CA GLN A 18 4.02 -6.37 -2.34
C GLN A 18 5.05 -7.41 -1.92
N GLY A 19 6.26 -6.97 -1.56
CA GLY A 19 7.33 -7.83 -1.08
C GLY A 19 6.94 -8.56 0.20
N LEU A 20 6.47 -7.82 1.22
CA LEU A 20 5.99 -8.42 2.46
C LEU A 20 4.82 -9.37 2.23
N HIS A 21 3.82 -8.96 1.46
CA HIS A 21 2.66 -9.81 1.19
C HIS A 21 3.07 -11.13 0.53
N THR A 22 4.04 -11.09 -0.40
CA THR A 22 4.56 -12.30 -1.05
C THR A 22 5.21 -13.24 -0.05
N GLU A 23 6.08 -12.73 0.83
CA GLU A 23 6.76 -13.54 1.83
C GLU A 23 5.78 -14.11 2.87
N ILE A 24 4.89 -13.28 3.42
CA ILE A 24 3.92 -13.74 4.43
C ILE A 24 2.88 -14.69 3.81
N SER A 25 2.50 -14.50 2.54
CA SER A 25 1.62 -15.45 1.83
C SER A 25 2.22 -16.85 1.74
N ILE A 26 3.54 -16.97 1.60
CA ILE A 26 4.22 -18.28 1.59
C ILE A 26 4.11 -18.95 2.96
N LEU A 27 4.23 -18.17 4.05
CA LEU A 27 4.03 -18.66 5.41
C LEU A 27 2.57 -19.06 5.64
N ALA A 28 1.63 -18.21 5.25
CA ALA A 28 0.19 -18.45 5.41
C ALA A 28 -0.29 -19.69 4.63
N LYS A 29 0.27 -19.97 3.45
CA LYS A 29 -0.02 -21.20 2.68
C LYS A 29 0.41 -22.47 3.41
N LYS A 30 1.49 -22.41 4.20
CA LYS A 30 2.05 -23.57 4.93
C LYS A 30 1.41 -23.73 6.31
N ALA A 31 1.21 -22.61 7.00
CA ALA A 31 0.78 -22.56 8.38
C ALA A 31 -0.05 -21.29 8.62
N PRO A 32 -1.31 -21.26 8.17
CA PRO A 32 -2.14 -20.05 8.20
C PRO A 32 -2.40 -19.55 9.62
N ASN A 33 -2.66 -20.48 10.54
CA ASN A 33 -3.05 -20.20 11.92
C ASN A 33 -1.86 -19.98 12.87
N ASP A 34 -0.62 -20.15 12.39
CA ASP A 34 0.57 -19.93 13.22
C ASP A 34 0.80 -18.44 13.41
N GLY A 35 1.20 -18.07 14.64
CA GLY A 35 1.56 -16.70 14.98
C GLY A 35 2.78 -16.22 14.20
N LEU A 36 2.73 -14.99 13.69
CA LEU A 36 3.87 -14.37 13.04
C LEU A 36 4.92 -13.98 14.10
N ASN A 37 6.18 -14.31 13.84
CA ASN A 37 7.25 -13.96 14.79
C ASN A 37 7.42 -12.43 14.93
N LEU A 38 7.91 -12.02 16.10
CA LEU A 38 8.00 -10.61 16.50
C LEU A 38 8.86 -9.76 15.56
N PHE A 39 9.96 -10.30 15.03
CA PHE A 39 10.83 -9.55 14.11
C PHE A 39 10.10 -9.20 12.81
N LYS A 40 9.43 -10.18 12.18
CA LYS A 40 8.65 -9.95 10.97
C LYS A 40 7.44 -9.05 11.25
N LEU A 41 6.79 -9.23 12.40
CA LEU A 41 5.67 -8.39 12.81
C LEU A 41 6.07 -6.92 12.94
N LYS A 42 7.25 -6.62 13.49
CA LYS A 42 7.79 -5.25 13.55
C LYS A 42 8.03 -4.66 12.16
N LEU A 43 8.55 -5.45 11.22
CA LEU A 43 8.71 -5.00 9.82
C LEU A 43 7.36 -4.69 9.17
N VAL A 44 6.36 -5.55 9.38
CA VAL A 44 4.99 -5.34 8.92
C VAL A 44 4.42 -4.06 9.51
N ASN A 45 4.45 -3.90 10.84
CA ASN A 45 3.94 -2.72 11.53
C ASN A 45 4.61 -1.42 11.06
N ASN A 46 5.91 -1.43 10.80
CA ASN A 46 6.62 -0.27 10.26
C ASN A 46 6.12 0.13 8.85
N ILE A 47 5.81 -0.85 8.01
CA ILE A 47 5.30 -0.58 6.66
C ILE A 47 3.82 -0.17 6.69
N LEU A 48 3.01 -0.76 7.57
CA LEU A 48 1.62 -0.35 7.80
C LEU A 48 1.54 1.08 8.35
N ALA A 49 2.45 1.47 9.25
CA ALA A 49 2.52 2.85 9.75
C ALA A 49 2.77 3.87 8.62
N LYS A 50 3.68 3.56 7.67
CA LYS A 50 3.88 4.37 6.46
C LYS A 50 2.66 4.35 5.54
N GLY A 51 2.01 3.19 5.42
CA GLY A 51 0.73 3.06 4.72
C GLY A 51 -0.31 4.03 5.27
N ASN A 52 -0.46 4.09 6.59
CA ASN A 52 -1.41 4.98 7.26
C ASN A 52 -1.08 6.47 7.15
N SER A 53 0.20 6.84 7.00
CA SER A 53 0.58 8.24 6.79
C SER A 53 0.36 8.71 5.34
N ILE A 54 0.40 7.80 4.37
CA ILE A 54 0.20 8.09 2.94
C ILE A 54 -1.27 7.93 2.54
N LEU A 55 -1.91 6.85 2.97
CA LEU A 55 -3.28 6.45 2.60
C LEU A 55 -4.29 7.02 3.62
N VAL A 56 -4.68 8.27 3.41
CA VAL A 56 -5.59 9.01 4.30
C VAL A 56 -7.00 9.13 3.71
N GLY A 57 -7.97 9.47 4.56
CA GLY A 57 -9.37 9.63 4.15
C GLY A 57 -9.95 8.32 3.59
N HIS A 58 -10.62 8.40 2.44
CA HIS A 58 -11.24 7.25 1.77
C HIS A 58 -10.25 6.21 1.22
N TYR A 59 -8.94 6.51 1.23
CA TYR A 59 -7.90 5.53 0.91
C TYR A 59 -7.41 4.74 2.12
N LYS A 60 -7.78 5.12 3.35
CA LYS A 60 -7.37 4.37 4.52
C LYS A 60 -8.05 2.99 4.49
N PRO A 61 -7.29 1.86 4.47
CA PRO A 61 -7.88 0.54 4.24
C PRO A 61 -8.80 0.08 5.38
N LEU A 62 -8.46 0.45 6.61
CA LEU A 62 -9.14 0.01 7.82
C LEU A 62 -9.23 1.19 8.78
N GLU A 63 -10.44 1.66 9.09
CA GLU A 63 -10.63 2.89 9.89
C GLU A 63 -10.05 2.77 11.30
N ASN A 64 -10.36 1.66 11.99
CA ASN A 64 -10.02 1.42 13.40
C ASN A 64 -8.76 0.56 13.59
N PHE A 65 -7.93 0.44 12.56
CA PHE A 65 -6.69 -0.32 12.62
C PHE A 65 -5.50 0.58 12.26
N THR A 66 -4.42 0.45 13.01
CA THR A 66 -3.18 1.20 12.79
C THR A 66 -1.98 0.27 12.67
N ASN A 67 -1.91 -0.71 13.57
CA ASN A 67 -0.90 -1.76 13.58
C ASN A 67 -1.47 -3.01 14.24
N PHE A 68 -0.73 -4.11 14.11
CA PHE A 68 -0.98 -5.31 14.89
C PHE A 68 -0.38 -5.17 16.29
N ASP A 69 -1.10 -5.69 17.29
CA ASP A 69 -0.59 -5.82 18.65
C ASP A 69 0.53 -6.89 18.68
N GLU A 70 1.72 -6.48 19.12
CA GLU A 70 2.90 -7.35 19.24
C GLU A 70 2.71 -8.47 20.27
N SER A 71 1.85 -8.27 21.27
CA SER A 71 1.55 -9.25 22.31
C SER A 71 0.46 -10.25 21.91
N ALA A 72 -0.40 -9.87 20.96
CA ALA A 72 -1.49 -10.71 20.48
C ALA A 72 -1.05 -11.78 19.45
N LEU A 73 0.19 -11.67 18.93
CA LEU A 73 0.79 -12.59 17.95
C LEU A 73 -0.18 -12.97 16.82
N PRO A 74 -0.53 -12.03 15.92
CA PRO A 74 -1.50 -12.28 14.85
C PRO A 74 -1.07 -13.44 13.96
N THR A 75 -2.04 -14.11 13.36
CA THR A 75 -1.75 -15.27 12.51
C THR A 75 -1.17 -14.84 11.15
N ASN A 76 -0.44 -15.75 10.49
CA ASN A 76 0.06 -15.51 9.13
C ASN A 76 -1.08 -15.15 8.15
N SER A 77 -2.26 -15.78 8.29
CA SER A 77 -3.43 -15.45 7.46
C SER A 77 -3.97 -14.05 7.74
N ASP A 78 -4.05 -13.61 9.01
CA ASP A 78 -4.53 -12.27 9.36
C ASP A 78 -3.61 -11.20 8.75
N VAL A 79 -2.29 -11.38 8.91
CA VAL A 79 -1.29 -10.46 8.39
C VAL A 79 -1.34 -10.41 6.86
N THR A 80 -1.50 -11.56 6.20
CA THR A 80 -1.64 -11.62 4.73
C THR A 80 -2.86 -10.84 4.26
N MET A 81 -4.01 -11.04 4.90
CA MET A 81 -5.26 -10.37 4.56
C MET A 81 -5.11 -8.84 4.69
N VAL A 82 -4.57 -8.35 5.80
CA VAL A 82 -4.38 -6.90 6.01
C VAL A 82 -3.43 -6.31 4.98
N LEU A 83 -2.30 -6.96 4.69
CA LEU A 83 -1.37 -6.49 3.66
C LEU A 83 -2.04 -6.41 2.28
N ALA A 84 -2.92 -7.36 1.93
CA ALA A 84 -3.67 -7.32 0.67
C ALA A 84 -4.58 -6.09 0.55
N LEU A 85 -5.27 -5.72 1.64
CA LEU A 85 -6.13 -4.52 1.68
C LEU A 85 -5.30 -3.24 1.50
N TYR A 86 -4.13 -3.16 2.12
CA TYR A 86 -3.21 -2.03 1.94
C TYR A 86 -2.66 -1.95 0.50
N ILE A 87 -2.31 -3.09 -0.11
CA ILE A 87 -1.89 -3.13 -1.52
C ILE A 87 -2.99 -2.59 -2.42
N GLU A 88 -4.24 -3.02 -2.21
CA GLU A 88 -5.36 -2.58 -3.03
C GLU A 88 -5.58 -1.07 -2.93
N GLN A 89 -5.59 -0.51 -1.72
CA GLN A 89 -5.78 0.92 -1.54
C GLN A 89 -4.58 1.75 -2.01
N ALA A 90 -3.36 1.26 -1.85
CA ALA A 90 -2.18 1.90 -2.42
C ALA A 90 -2.28 1.99 -3.94
N GLU A 91 -2.76 0.93 -4.61
CA GLU A 91 -2.95 0.92 -6.05
C GLU A 91 -4.11 1.83 -6.50
N ARG A 92 -5.20 1.91 -5.73
CA ARG A 92 -6.30 2.87 -5.97
C ARG A 92 -5.80 4.31 -5.82
N PHE A 93 -5.05 4.61 -4.76
CA PHE A 93 -4.46 5.93 -4.53
C PHE A 93 -3.49 6.31 -5.64
N ARG A 94 -2.61 5.38 -6.04
CA ARG A 94 -1.69 5.54 -7.18
C ARG A 94 -2.47 5.86 -8.44
N SER A 95 -3.42 5.01 -8.80
CA SER A 95 -4.24 5.14 -10.02
C SER A 95 -4.97 6.49 -10.11
N ASN A 96 -5.52 6.99 -9.00
CA ASN A 96 -6.22 8.28 -8.97
C ASN A 96 -5.28 9.50 -8.99
N ASN A 97 -3.98 9.31 -8.72
CA ASN A 97 -2.96 10.35 -8.82
C ASN A 97 -2.18 10.26 -10.14
N MET A 98 -2.74 9.64 -11.18
CA MET A 98 -2.13 9.55 -12.51
C MET A 98 -2.92 10.28 -13.58
N ILE A 99 -2.20 10.77 -14.58
CA ILE A 99 -2.75 11.39 -15.77
C ILE A 99 -2.04 10.84 -17.00
N TYR A 100 -2.77 10.69 -18.10
CA TYR A 100 -2.19 10.35 -19.38
C TYR A 100 -1.76 11.63 -20.10
N HIS A 101 -0.45 11.81 -20.31
CA HIS A 101 0.10 13.01 -20.92
C HIS A 101 1.35 12.69 -21.74
N GLY A 102 1.40 13.14 -23.00
CA GLY A 102 2.55 12.89 -23.89
C GLY A 102 2.78 11.40 -24.17
N HIS A 103 1.69 10.65 -24.44
CA HIS A 103 1.70 9.20 -24.70
C HIS A 103 2.23 8.33 -23.55
N ARG A 104 2.35 8.89 -22.34
CA ARG A 104 2.82 8.18 -21.16
C ARG A 104 1.92 8.48 -19.97
N TRP A 105 1.84 7.53 -19.04
CA TRP A 105 1.19 7.72 -17.76
C TRP A 105 2.17 8.39 -16.80
N LYS A 106 1.77 9.53 -16.24
CA LYS A 106 2.60 10.36 -15.37
C LYS A 106 1.86 10.66 -14.07
N TYR A 107 2.60 10.84 -12.99
CA TYR A 107 2.00 11.23 -11.70
C TYR A 107 1.55 12.69 -11.72
N LEU A 108 0.43 12.97 -11.04
CA LEU A 108 -0.11 14.30 -10.81
C LEU A 108 0.52 14.91 -9.55
N VAL A 109 1.40 15.89 -9.75
CA VAL A 109 2.07 16.65 -8.69
C VAL A 109 1.62 18.10 -8.77
N LYS A 110 1.06 18.62 -7.66
CA LYS A 110 0.49 19.98 -7.58
C LYS A 110 -0.50 20.32 -8.71
N GLY A 111 -1.26 19.32 -9.18
CA GLY A 111 -2.26 19.49 -10.24
C GLY A 111 -1.72 19.47 -11.67
N ALA A 112 -0.41 19.28 -11.86
CA ALA A 112 0.21 19.16 -13.18
C ALA A 112 0.84 17.77 -13.38
N ALA A 113 0.99 17.37 -14.65
CA ALA A 113 1.73 16.17 -14.99
C ALA A 113 3.22 16.36 -14.62
N SER A 114 3.74 15.49 -13.76
CA SER A 114 5.14 15.46 -13.37
C SER A 114 6.03 14.83 -14.44
N GLN A 115 7.35 14.83 -14.22
CA GLN A 115 8.28 14.05 -15.05
C GLN A 115 8.38 12.58 -14.64
N ILE A 116 7.77 12.21 -13.51
CA ILE A 116 7.81 10.84 -13.02
C ILE A 116 6.74 10.03 -13.76
N GLU A 117 7.22 9.08 -14.55
CA GLU A 117 6.40 8.12 -15.26
C GLU A 117 6.00 6.98 -14.34
N GLY A 118 4.81 6.45 -14.55
CA GLY A 118 4.35 5.27 -13.81
C GLY A 118 3.68 4.27 -14.74
N ARG A 119 3.37 3.09 -14.20
CA ARG A 119 2.61 2.08 -14.92
C ARG A 119 1.18 2.54 -15.13
N GLN A 120 0.53 2.03 -16.17
CA GLN A 120 -0.90 2.26 -16.41
C GLN A 120 -1.72 2.04 -15.12
N PRO A 121 -2.68 2.92 -14.79
CA PRO A 121 -3.62 2.70 -13.69
C PRO A 121 -4.36 1.37 -13.85
N THR A 122 -4.36 0.54 -12.80
CA THR A 122 -5.08 -0.75 -12.84
C THR A 122 -6.42 -0.72 -12.10
N LYS A 123 -6.67 0.34 -11.31
CA LYS A 123 -7.90 0.55 -10.55
C LYS A 123 -8.46 1.93 -10.90
N ILE A 124 -9.40 1.98 -11.83
CA ILE A 124 -10.08 3.23 -12.18
C ILE A 124 -11.36 3.31 -11.35
N GLY A 125 -11.33 4.10 -10.27
CA GLY A 125 -12.54 4.57 -9.61
C GLY A 125 -13.00 5.83 -10.31
N THR A 126 -14.01 5.73 -11.18
CA THR A 126 -14.66 6.91 -11.76
C THR A 126 -15.45 7.64 -10.69
N GLU A 127 -14.82 8.59 -10.01
CA GLU A 127 -15.56 9.78 -9.60
C GLU A 127 -15.28 10.85 -10.64
N ARG A 128 -16.11 10.84 -11.70
CA ARG A 128 -16.28 12.03 -12.52
C ARG A 128 -16.92 13.07 -11.60
N LYS A 129 -16.18 14.15 -11.32
CA LYS A 129 -16.81 15.41 -10.90
C LYS A 129 -17.60 16.00 -12.06
#